data_AF-A0AAJ4MPT5-F1
#
_entry.id   AF-A0AAJ4MPT5-F1
#
_cell.length_a   1.000
_cell.length_b   1.000
_cell.length_c   1.000
_cell.angle_alpha   90.00
_cell.angle_beta   90.00
_cell.angle_gamma   90.00
#
_symmetry.space_group_name_H-M   'P 1'
#
loop_
_entity.id
_entity.type
_entity.pdbx_description
1 polymer ?
#
loop_
_entity_poly.entity_id
_entity_poly.type
_entity_poly.pdbx_seq_one_letter_code
_entity_poly.pdbx_strand_id
1 'polypeptide(L)'
;MKNHKKALIFIISIMSIQTAANENNPPKIHRAKKMNETTIQKRKIETLFQNTKKLCFGRYLLNLPNEAELIIGNSAVDLFKGGPNNLKHQAEIDLRKIKSLNISPEIIYNGNGPIENSWQLRYYSSSSAKEDNFIIYRTLINKGDFIFAIGDAVGNGDTERTTAERQLLQAKSLRLRDTEEIPVTPGLCVEHGFLSENQYKYQEIDDVGIYLPSLPDVTISISSNKDAYGD
;
A
#
# COMPACT_ATOMS: atom_id res chain seq x y z
N MET A 1 29.81 -19.08 33.41
CA MET A 1 30.87 -18.08 33.13
C MET A 1 30.30 -17.07 32.14
N LYS A 2 29.97 -15.84 32.57
CA LYS A 2 30.81 -14.62 32.42
C LYS A 2 31.31 -14.48 30.97
N ASN A 3 31.02 -13.45 30.16
CA ASN A 3 30.92 -12.01 30.42
C ASN A 3 30.30 -11.32 29.18
N HIS A 4 29.30 -10.45 29.35
CA HIS A 4 29.37 -8.98 29.29
C HIS A 4 29.65 -8.32 27.93
N LYS A 5 28.59 -7.63 27.46
CA LYS A 5 28.52 -6.21 27.04
C LYS A 5 29.62 -5.67 26.13
N LYS A 6 29.22 -5.07 25.01
CA LYS A 6 29.53 -3.67 24.70
C LYS A 6 28.51 -3.09 23.71
N ALA A 7 27.78 -2.09 24.19
CA ALA A 7 27.00 -1.16 23.39
C ALA A 7 27.97 -0.31 22.56
N LEU A 8 27.71 -0.17 21.26
CA LEU A 8 28.44 0.74 20.40
C LEU A 8 27.58 2.00 20.20
N ILE A 9 28.02 3.06 20.85
CA ILE A 9 27.53 4.43 20.69
C ILE A 9 28.08 4.94 19.35
N PHE A 10 27.22 5.21 18.38
CA PHE A 10 27.61 5.95 17.18
C PHE A 10 27.44 7.45 17.44
N ILE A 11 28.57 8.14 17.53
CA ILE A 11 28.66 9.60 17.54
C ILE A 11 28.50 10.07 16.09
N ILE A 12 27.40 10.76 15.78
CA ILE A 12 27.23 11.46 14.51
C ILE A 12 28.04 12.76 14.58
N SER A 13 29.17 12.79 13.88
CA SER A 13 29.95 14.02 13.69
C SER A 13 29.33 14.82 12.54
N ILE A 14 28.84 16.02 12.86
CA ILE A 14 28.30 16.97 11.88
C ILE A 14 29.50 17.68 11.23
N MET A 15 29.83 17.33 9.99
CA MET A 15 30.72 18.15 9.16
C MET A 15 29.93 19.35 8.62
N SER A 16 30.20 20.53 9.19
CA SER A 16 29.80 21.81 8.60
C SER A 16 30.81 22.22 7.54
N ILE A 17 30.38 22.31 6.29
CA ILE A 17 31.15 22.93 5.20
C ILE A 17 30.89 24.44 5.29
N GLN A 18 31.91 25.22 5.63
CA GLN A 18 31.88 26.69 5.54
C GLN A 18 32.52 27.10 4.21
N THR A 19 31.70 27.63 3.29
CA THR A 19 32.17 28.35 2.13
C THR A 19 32.67 29.74 2.57
N ALA A 20 33.93 30.04 2.26
CA ALA A 20 34.47 31.39 2.39
C ALA A 20 33.89 32.28 1.29
N ALA A 21 33.05 33.23 1.68
CA ALA A 21 32.67 34.36 0.84
C ALA A 21 33.20 35.65 1.46
N ASN A 22 33.89 36.41 0.63
CA ASN A 22 34.57 37.67 0.88
C ASN A 22 33.52 38.80 0.98
N GLU A 23 33.48 39.57 2.07
CA GLU A 23 32.61 40.75 2.19
C GLU A 23 33.37 41.97 2.77
N ASN A 24 33.77 42.87 1.87
CA ASN A 24 34.07 44.27 2.18
C ASN A 24 32.82 45.12 1.88
N ASN A 25 31.93 45.30 2.87
CA ASN A 25 31.15 46.52 3.16
C ASN A 25 29.97 46.19 4.10
N PRO A 26 29.71 46.96 5.18
CA PRO A 26 28.57 46.69 6.06
C PRO A 26 27.29 47.34 5.50
N PRO A 27 26.18 46.61 5.32
CA PRO A 27 24.90 47.23 5.09
C PRO A 27 24.20 47.56 6.41
N LYS A 28 23.57 48.73 6.41
CA LYS A 28 22.84 49.38 7.49
C LYS A 28 21.86 48.45 8.21
N ILE A 29 21.89 48.51 9.54
CA ILE A 29 20.95 47.84 10.44
C ILE A 29 19.56 48.47 10.26
N HIS A 30 18.71 47.82 9.45
CA HIS A 30 17.27 47.95 9.60
C HIS A 30 16.81 46.91 10.62
N ARG A 31 16.40 47.39 11.81
CA ARG A 31 15.84 46.56 12.88
C ARG A 31 14.43 46.12 12.50
N ALA A 32 14.33 45.14 11.60
CA ALA A 32 13.09 44.42 11.36
C ALA A 32 12.83 43.49 12.57
N LYS A 33 11.65 43.62 13.18
CA LYS A 33 11.17 42.72 14.23
C LYS A 33 10.98 41.33 13.60
N LYS A 34 12.04 40.50 13.64
CA LYS A 34 12.02 39.11 13.19
C LYS A 34 11.22 38.27 14.20
N MET A 35 9.90 38.36 14.13
CA MET A 35 9.05 37.41 14.82
C MET A 35 9.05 36.14 13.97
N ASN A 36 9.89 35.19 14.41
CA ASN A 36 10.17 33.88 13.83
C ASN A 36 8.96 33.22 13.15
N GLU A 37 8.89 33.26 11.82
CA GLU A 37 7.98 32.41 11.03
C GLU A 37 8.14 30.92 11.40
N THR A 38 9.37 30.50 11.73
CA THR A 38 9.71 29.16 12.24
C THR A 38 8.98 28.81 13.53
N THR A 39 8.69 29.78 14.41
CA THR A 39 8.00 29.52 15.69
C THR A 39 6.49 29.40 15.49
N ILE A 40 5.90 30.14 14.55
CA ILE A 40 4.47 30.06 14.23
C ILE A 40 4.15 28.75 13.50
N GLN A 41 4.97 28.35 12.53
CA GLN A 41 4.82 27.09 11.80
C GLN A 41 5.00 25.88 12.71
N LYS A 42 6.02 25.90 13.58
CA LYS A 42 6.24 24.84 14.58
C LYS A 42 5.02 24.68 15.50
N ARG A 43 4.46 25.78 16.01
CA ARG A 43 3.24 25.74 16.85
C ARG A 43 2.05 25.17 16.11
N LYS A 44 1.83 25.55 14.84
CA LYS A 44 0.73 25.01 14.03
C LYS A 44 0.82 23.49 13.88
N ILE A 45 2.01 22.97 13.53
CA ILE A 45 2.23 21.52 13.41
C ILE A 45 2.03 20.84 14.77
N GLU A 46 2.62 21.38 15.84
CA GLU A 46 2.45 20.83 17.20
C GLU A 46 0.98 20.76 17.60
N THR A 47 0.17 21.78 17.26
CA THR A 47 -1.27 21.77 17.52
C THR A 47 -2.01 20.67 16.75
N LEU A 48 -1.65 20.39 15.49
CA LEU A 48 -2.29 19.32 14.71
C LEU A 48 -2.11 17.94 15.33
N PHE A 49 -0.96 17.69 15.96
CA PHE A 49 -0.65 16.41 16.60
C PHE A 49 -1.08 16.32 18.07
N GLN A 50 -1.78 17.32 18.61
CA GLN A 50 -2.37 17.23 19.96
C GLN A 50 -3.50 16.21 20.05
N ASN A 51 -4.23 16.01 18.96
CA ASN A 51 -5.26 14.99 18.85
C ASN A 51 -4.98 14.14 17.61
N THR A 52 -4.71 12.86 17.80
CA THR A 52 -4.29 11.95 16.74
C THR A 52 -5.17 10.71 16.71
N LYS A 53 -5.31 10.14 15.51
CA LYS A 53 -5.92 8.84 15.27
C LYS A 53 -4.92 7.90 14.63
N LYS A 54 -5.12 6.60 14.86
CA LYS A 54 -4.33 5.56 14.21
C LYS A 54 -5.09 5.06 12.99
N LEU A 55 -4.40 5.00 11.86
CA LEU A 55 -4.92 4.42 10.63
C LEU A 55 -4.02 3.29 10.18
N CYS A 56 -4.64 2.23 9.66
CA CYS A 56 -3.94 1.04 9.17
C CYS A 56 -3.90 1.04 7.64
N PHE A 57 -2.74 0.72 7.09
CA PHE A 57 -2.52 0.61 5.65
C PHE A 57 -1.37 -0.35 5.37
N GLY A 58 -1.57 -1.25 4.41
CA GLY A 58 -0.63 -2.34 4.17
C GLY A 58 -0.36 -3.09 5.48
N ARG A 59 0.91 -3.18 5.89
CA ARG A 59 1.31 -3.76 7.18
C ARG A 59 1.67 -2.73 8.26
N TYR A 60 1.38 -1.47 8.03
CA TYR A 60 1.83 -0.35 8.86
C TYR A 60 0.67 0.34 9.58
N LEU A 61 1.04 0.99 10.70
CA LEU A 61 0.16 1.88 11.44
C LEU A 61 0.71 3.30 11.36
N LEU A 62 -0.14 4.23 10.94
CA LEU A 62 0.16 5.65 10.88
C LEU A 62 -0.53 6.34 12.05
N ASN A 63 0.20 7.17 12.78
CA ASN A 63 -0.38 8.06 13.78
C ASN A 63 -0.51 9.46 13.18
N LEU A 64 -1.73 9.86 12.85
CA LEU A 64 -2.01 11.07 12.06
C LEU A 64 -2.90 12.04 12.85
N PRO A 65 -2.85 13.35 12.55
CA PRO A 65 -3.82 14.30 13.07
C PRO A 65 -5.26 13.80 12.86
N ASN A 66 -6.17 14.09 13.79
CA ASN A 66 -7.55 13.59 13.70
C ASN A 66 -8.27 14.01 12.40
N GLU A 67 -7.93 15.19 11.88
CA GLU A 67 -8.44 15.72 10.60
C GLU A 67 -7.88 15.04 9.36
N ALA A 68 -6.86 14.18 9.50
CA ALA A 68 -6.21 13.57 8.35
C ALA A 68 -7.16 12.61 7.63
N GLU A 69 -7.15 12.70 6.31
CA GLU A 69 -7.82 11.78 5.40
C GLU A 69 -6.78 10.95 4.66
N LEU A 70 -7.02 9.64 4.57
CA LEU A 70 -6.15 8.71 3.88
C LEU A 70 -6.72 8.44 2.48
N ILE A 71 -5.94 8.74 1.45
CA ILE A 71 -6.29 8.52 0.06
C ILE A 71 -5.51 7.30 -0.41
N ILE A 72 -6.21 6.22 -0.74
CA ILE A 72 -5.58 4.99 -1.20
C ILE A 72 -5.12 5.17 -2.66
N GLY A 73 -3.85 4.87 -2.91
CA GLY A 73 -3.25 4.84 -4.24
C GLY A 73 -3.25 3.40 -4.77
N ASN A 74 -2.06 2.87 -5.09
CA ASN A 74 -1.91 1.45 -5.38
C ASN A 74 -2.20 0.62 -4.12
N SER A 75 -2.77 -0.57 -4.30
CA SER A 75 -2.86 -1.54 -3.23
C SER A 75 -2.67 -2.95 -3.78
N ALA A 76 -2.13 -3.84 -2.96
CA ALA A 76 -2.00 -5.25 -3.32
C ALA A 76 -3.37 -5.94 -3.54
N VAL A 77 -4.47 -5.34 -3.05
CA VAL A 77 -5.84 -5.79 -3.30
C VAL A 77 -6.65 -4.62 -3.89
N ASP A 78 -7.12 -4.77 -5.11
CA ASP A 78 -7.99 -3.75 -5.72
C ASP A 78 -9.35 -3.74 -5.01
N LEU A 79 -9.96 -2.57 -4.88
CA LEU A 79 -11.31 -2.40 -4.35
C LEU A 79 -12.25 -1.80 -5.40
N PHE A 80 -13.44 -2.38 -5.51
CA PHE A 80 -14.54 -1.84 -6.30
C PHE A 80 -15.80 -1.76 -5.44
N LYS A 81 -16.62 -0.72 -5.64
CA LYS A 81 -17.96 -0.65 -5.05
C LYS A 81 -18.92 -1.51 -5.88
N GLY A 82 -19.66 -2.38 -5.22
CA GLY A 82 -20.64 -3.26 -5.86
C GLY A 82 -21.00 -4.46 -5.01
N GLY A 83 -22.26 -4.90 -5.15
CA GLY A 83 -22.76 -6.12 -4.50
C GLY A 83 -22.42 -7.39 -5.29
N PRO A 84 -22.94 -8.56 -4.86
CA PRO A 84 -22.64 -9.84 -5.50
C PRO A 84 -23.06 -9.88 -6.98
N ASN A 85 -24.13 -9.17 -7.35
CA ASN A 85 -24.60 -9.07 -8.74
C ASN A 85 -23.63 -8.31 -9.66
N ASN A 86 -22.68 -7.55 -9.09
CA ASN A 86 -21.70 -6.79 -9.84
C ASN A 86 -20.42 -7.60 -10.14
N LEU A 87 -20.23 -8.79 -9.56
CA LEU A 87 -19.03 -9.61 -9.76
C LEU A 87 -18.78 -9.94 -11.23
N LYS A 88 -19.81 -10.43 -11.93
CA LYS A 88 -19.70 -10.79 -13.35
C LYS A 88 -19.41 -9.56 -14.21
N HIS A 89 -20.06 -8.43 -13.89
CA HIS A 89 -19.82 -7.18 -14.59
C HIS A 89 -18.36 -6.70 -14.41
N GLN A 90 -17.83 -6.79 -13.20
CA GLN A 90 -16.43 -6.48 -12.92
C GLN A 90 -15.48 -7.44 -13.64
N ALA A 91 -15.80 -8.74 -13.68
CA ALA A 91 -15.03 -9.72 -14.44
C ALA A 91 -15.02 -9.41 -15.95
N GLU A 92 -16.13 -8.94 -16.52
CA GLU A 92 -16.23 -8.51 -17.91
C GLU A 92 -15.43 -7.23 -18.19
N ILE A 93 -15.35 -6.29 -17.24
CA ILE A 93 -14.45 -5.13 -17.31
C ILE A 93 -13.00 -5.60 -17.35
N ASP A 94 -12.62 -6.49 -16.43
CA ASP A 94 -11.24 -6.98 -16.34
C ASP A 94 -10.86 -7.81 -17.57
N LEU A 95 -11.78 -8.63 -18.09
CA LEU A 95 -11.60 -9.39 -19.33
C LEU A 95 -11.37 -8.46 -20.54
N ARG A 96 -12.08 -7.35 -20.63
CA ARG A 96 -11.86 -6.34 -21.69
C ARG A 96 -10.49 -5.70 -21.56
N LYS A 97 -10.06 -5.34 -20.35
CA LYS A 97 -8.72 -4.81 -20.08
C LYS A 97 -7.65 -5.80 -20.53
N ILE A 98 -7.75 -7.07 -20.10
CA ILE A 98 -6.82 -8.14 -20.49
C ILE A 98 -6.75 -8.26 -22.00
N LYS A 99 -7.88 -8.38 -22.69
CA LYS A 99 -7.95 -8.51 -24.16
C LYS A 99 -7.45 -7.28 -24.92
N SER A 100 -7.46 -6.10 -24.30
CA SER A 100 -6.93 -4.88 -24.91
C SER A 100 -5.40 -4.79 -24.88
N LEU A 101 -4.74 -5.68 -24.14
CA LEU A 101 -3.28 -5.80 -24.18
C LEU A 101 -2.92 -6.46 -25.52
N ASN A 102 -2.21 -5.75 -26.41
CA ASN A 102 -1.80 -6.22 -27.74
C ASN A 102 -0.70 -7.31 -27.69
N ILE A 103 -0.87 -8.33 -26.85
CA ILE A 103 0.11 -9.38 -26.54
C ILE A 103 -0.48 -10.79 -26.63
N SER A 104 -1.66 -10.93 -27.26
CA SER A 104 -2.37 -12.21 -27.48
C SER A 104 -2.65 -12.99 -26.18
N PRO A 105 -3.41 -12.42 -25.24
CA PRO A 105 -3.77 -13.14 -24.01
C PRO A 105 -4.68 -14.33 -24.31
N GLU A 106 -4.53 -15.41 -23.54
CA GLU A 106 -5.36 -16.60 -23.63
C GLU A 106 -6.10 -16.83 -22.31
N ILE A 107 -7.43 -16.88 -22.38
CA ILE A 107 -8.28 -17.09 -21.21
C ILE A 107 -8.51 -18.59 -21.02
N ILE A 108 -8.05 -19.11 -19.89
CA ILE A 108 -8.11 -20.53 -19.53
C ILE A 108 -9.37 -20.81 -18.71
N TYR A 109 -9.76 -19.87 -17.84
CA TYR A 109 -10.93 -20.00 -16.97
C TYR A 109 -11.61 -18.66 -16.75
N ASN A 110 -12.94 -18.67 -16.73
CA ASN A 110 -13.79 -17.53 -16.41
C ASN A 110 -15.10 -18.04 -15.78
N GLY A 111 -15.18 -18.03 -14.46
CA GLY A 111 -16.31 -18.63 -13.75
C GLY A 111 -16.27 -18.38 -12.26
N ASN A 112 -17.02 -19.19 -11.51
CA ASN A 112 -17.08 -19.11 -10.06
C ASN A 112 -15.69 -19.22 -9.42
N GLY A 113 -15.44 -18.40 -8.42
CA GLY A 113 -14.18 -18.40 -7.70
C GLY A 113 -14.09 -19.49 -6.64
N PRO A 114 -13.01 -19.49 -5.84
CA PRO A 114 -12.71 -20.56 -4.88
C PRO A 114 -13.65 -20.58 -3.66
N ILE A 115 -14.46 -19.53 -3.46
CA ILE A 115 -15.46 -19.45 -2.39
C ILE A 115 -16.82 -18.97 -2.93
N GLU A 116 -17.88 -19.10 -2.13
CA GLU A 116 -19.16 -18.48 -2.46
C GLU A 116 -19.01 -16.96 -2.63
N ASN A 117 -19.82 -16.35 -3.50
CA ASN A 117 -19.77 -14.92 -3.83
C ASN A 117 -18.39 -14.45 -4.30
N SER A 118 -17.72 -15.30 -5.09
CA SER A 118 -16.49 -14.94 -5.78
C SER A 118 -16.51 -15.37 -7.23
N TRP A 119 -15.68 -14.72 -8.04
CA TRP A 119 -15.47 -15.01 -9.46
C TRP A 119 -13.98 -15.07 -9.73
N GLN A 120 -13.54 -15.91 -10.66
CA GLN A 120 -12.13 -16.06 -10.97
C GLN A 120 -11.89 -16.07 -12.47
N LEU A 121 -10.88 -15.30 -12.88
CA LEU A 121 -10.27 -15.35 -14.18
C LEU A 121 -8.91 -16.05 -14.06
N ARG A 122 -8.62 -16.95 -14.99
CA ARG A 122 -7.27 -17.51 -15.18
C ARG A 122 -6.86 -17.35 -16.62
N TYR A 123 -5.66 -16.85 -16.86
CA TYR A 123 -5.22 -16.55 -18.20
C TYR A 123 -3.69 -16.52 -18.31
N TYR A 124 -3.20 -16.73 -19.52
CA TYR A 124 -1.86 -16.35 -19.91
C TYR A 124 -1.89 -14.91 -20.41
N SER A 125 -0.98 -14.07 -19.93
CA SER A 125 -0.87 -12.69 -20.42
C SER A 125 -0.37 -12.61 -21.85
N SER A 126 0.43 -13.59 -22.30
CA SER A 126 1.01 -13.65 -23.64
C SER A 126 1.32 -15.08 -24.08
N SER A 127 1.71 -15.26 -25.34
CA SER A 127 2.22 -16.54 -25.85
C SER A 127 3.44 -17.04 -25.06
N SER A 128 4.36 -16.15 -24.67
CA SER A 128 5.52 -16.54 -23.86
C SER A 128 5.10 -17.01 -22.46
N ALA A 129 4.14 -16.31 -21.83
CA ALA A 129 3.58 -16.77 -20.55
C ALA A 129 2.93 -18.16 -20.67
N LYS A 130 2.34 -18.48 -21.82
CA LYS A 130 1.81 -19.83 -22.09
C LYS A 130 2.92 -20.87 -22.22
N GLU A 131 3.99 -20.57 -22.96
CA GLU A 131 5.15 -21.46 -23.11
C GLU A 131 5.80 -21.78 -21.75
N ASP A 132 5.87 -20.78 -20.86
CA ASP A 132 6.43 -20.91 -19.51
C ASP A 132 5.41 -21.42 -18.46
N ASN A 133 4.18 -21.74 -18.87
CA ASN A 133 3.07 -22.12 -17.99
C ASN A 133 2.80 -21.10 -16.85
N PHE A 134 3.04 -19.81 -17.12
CA PHE A 134 2.85 -18.69 -16.21
C PHE A 134 1.39 -18.24 -16.20
N ILE A 135 0.55 -19.00 -15.49
CA ILE A 135 -0.88 -18.72 -15.37
C ILE A 135 -1.10 -17.62 -14.34
N ILE A 136 -1.77 -16.55 -14.76
CA ILE A 136 -2.20 -15.45 -13.89
C ILE A 136 -3.60 -15.74 -13.38
N TYR A 137 -3.79 -15.55 -12.09
CA TYR A 137 -5.06 -15.63 -11.37
C TYR A 137 -5.52 -14.22 -11.03
N ARG A 138 -6.79 -13.93 -11.30
CA ARG A 138 -7.48 -12.75 -10.78
C ARG A 138 -8.78 -13.20 -10.12
N THR A 139 -8.83 -13.08 -8.81
CA THR A 139 -9.96 -13.55 -7.99
C THR A 139 -10.72 -12.35 -7.43
N LEU A 140 -11.97 -12.20 -7.86
CA LEU A 140 -12.92 -11.20 -7.38
C LEU A 140 -13.74 -11.78 -6.24
N ILE A 141 -13.79 -11.11 -5.09
CA ILE A 141 -14.46 -11.57 -3.88
C ILE A 141 -15.43 -10.48 -3.43
N ASN A 142 -16.73 -10.77 -3.41
CA ASN A 142 -17.71 -9.85 -2.86
C ASN A 142 -17.82 -10.03 -1.35
N LYS A 143 -17.85 -8.91 -0.63
CA LYS A 143 -18.23 -8.84 0.79
C LYS A 143 -19.11 -7.60 0.98
N GLY A 144 -20.41 -7.80 1.16
CA GLY A 144 -21.37 -6.71 1.29
C GLY A 144 -21.40 -5.84 0.03
N ASP A 145 -21.16 -4.54 0.20
CA ASP A 145 -21.19 -3.54 -0.89
C ASP A 145 -19.85 -3.37 -1.61
N PHE A 146 -18.89 -4.27 -1.36
CA PHE A 146 -17.54 -4.20 -1.91
C PHE A 146 -17.16 -5.47 -2.65
N ILE A 147 -16.38 -5.30 -3.73
CA ILE A 147 -15.69 -6.37 -4.45
C ILE A 147 -14.19 -6.11 -4.32
N PHE A 148 -13.48 -7.09 -3.80
CA PHE A 148 -12.02 -7.08 -3.70
C PHE A 148 -11.44 -7.94 -4.82
N ALA A 149 -10.38 -7.48 -5.49
CA ALA A 149 -9.64 -8.29 -6.45
C ALA A 149 -8.25 -8.62 -5.94
N ILE A 150 -7.96 -9.90 -5.85
CA ILE A 150 -6.65 -10.43 -5.49
C ILE A 150 -6.01 -11.01 -6.75
N GLY A 151 -4.78 -10.57 -7.04
CA GLY A 151 -3.96 -11.08 -8.14
C GLY A 151 -2.89 -12.06 -7.63
N ASP A 152 -2.56 -13.05 -8.46
CA ASP A 152 -1.52 -14.04 -8.18
C ASP A 152 -1.09 -14.72 -9.48
N ALA A 153 -0.01 -15.48 -9.46
CA ALA A 153 0.45 -16.23 -10.62
C ALA A 153 1.16 -17.52 -10.21
N VAL A 154 1.20 -18.48 -11.13
CA VAL A 154 2.07 -19.66 -11.02
C VAL A 154 3.52 -19.18 -11.16
N GLY A 155 4.22 -19.08 -10.03
CA GLY A 155 5.64 -18.69 -9.98
C GLY A 155 6.60 -19.87 -10.13
N ASN A 156 7.91 -19.57 -10.11
CA ASN A 156 8.96 -20.58 -10.16
C ASN A 156 8.85 -21.56 -8.98
N GLY A 157 8.66 -22.84 -9.28
CA GLY A 157 8.50 -23.92 -8.29
C GLY A 157 7.09 -24.05 -7.72
N ASP A 158 6.16 -23.17 -8.08
CA ASP A 158 4.73 -23.34 -7.79
C ASP A 158 4.05 -24.21 -8.87
N THR A 159 2.86 -24.71 -8.54
CA THR A 159 1.98 -25.43 -9.45
C THR A 159 0.64 -24.72 -9.50
N GLU A 160 -0.19 -25.05 -10.48
CA GLU A 160 -1.59 -24.59 -10.48
C GLU A 160 -2.32 -24.97 -9.19
N ARG A 161 -2.06 -26.18 -8.66
CA ARG A 161 -2.68 -26.65 -7.42
C ARG A 161 -2.28 -25.80 -6.23
N THR A 162 -0.99 -25.57 -6.02
CA THR A 162 -0.51 -24.75 -4.88
C THR A 162 -0.96 -23.30 -5.01
N THR A 163 -1.03 -22.76 -6.23
CA THR A 163 -1.57 -21.43 -6.51
C THR A 163 -3.08 -21.37 -6.22
N ALA A 164 -3.86 -22.38 -6.63
CA ALA A 164 -5.29 -22.43 -6.35
C ALA A 164 -5.60 -22.59 -4.85
N GLU A 165 -4.84 -23.42 -4.13
CA GLU A 165 -4.93 -23.56 -2.66
C GLU A 165 -4.67 -22.23 -1.97
N ARG A 166 -3.67 -21.48 -2.44
CA ARG A 166 -3.37 -20.13 -1.96
C ARG A 166 -4.49 -19.13 -2.23
N GLN A 167 -5.03 -19.11 -3.45
CA GLN A 167 -6.17 -18.24 -3.79
C GLN A 167 -7.37 -18.52 -2.89
N LEU A 168 -7.63 -19.78 -2.57
CA LEU A 168 -8.67 -20.18 -1.61
C LEU A 168 -8.39 -19.65 -0.20
N LEU A 169 -7.15 -19.76 0.29
CA LEU A 169 -6.77 -19.25 1.61
C LEU A 169 -6.91 -17.74 1.69
N GLN A 170 -6.38 -17.00 0.72
CA GLN A 170 -6.50 -15.54 0.66
C GLN A 170 -7.97 -15.10 0.63
N ALA A 171 -8.80 -15.75 -0.20
CA ALA A 171 -10.22 -15.44 -0.28
C ALA A 171 -10.98 -15.68 1.04
N LYS A 172 -10.61 -16.73 1.79
CA LYS A 172 -11.17 -17.02 3.11
C LYS A 172 -10.69 -16.06 4.20
N SER A 173 -9.44 -15.63 4.11
CA SER A 173 -8.81 -14.73 5.09
C SER A 173 -9.21 -13.27 4.94
N LEU A 174 -9.84 -12.90 3.83
CA LEU A 174 -10.32 -11.56 3.58
C LEU A 174 -11.66 -11.30 4.28
N ARG A 175 -11.70 -10.24 5.08
CA ARG A 175 -12.92 -9.75 5.75
C ARG A 175 -13.09 -8.24 5.59
N LEU A 176 -14.33 -7.79 5.77
CA LEU A 176 -14.61 -6.37 5.93
C LEU A 176 -14.04 -5.85 7.25
N ARG A 177 -13.75 -4.56 7.23
CA ARG A 177 -13.19 -3.80 8.33
C ARG A 177 -13.65 -2.35 8.24
N ASP A 178 -13.98 -1.73 9.36
CA ASP A 178 -14.21 -0.28 9.42
C ASP A 178 -12.90 0.48 9.18
N THR A 179 -12.94 1.62 8.50
CA THR A 179 -11.74 2.37 8.10
C THR A 179 -10.76 2.63 9.26
N GLU A 180 -11.27 2.88 10.47
CA GLU A 180 -10.47 3.18 11.67
C GLU A 180 -10.24 1.97 12.59
N GLU A 181 -10.81 0.79 12.30
CA GLU A 181 -10.58 -0.42 13.10
C GLU A 181 -9.11 -0.85 12.94
N ILE A 182 -8.37 -1.08 14.04
CA ILE A 182 -6.99 -1.59 13.97
C ILE A 182 -6.98 -3.10 14.22
N PRO A 183 -6.64 -3.94 13.21
CA PRO A 183 -6.55 -5.37 13.40
C PRO A 183 -5.47 -5.75 14.43
N VAL A 184 -5.79 -6.70 15.30
CA VAL A 184 -4.88 -7.21 16.34
C VAL A 184 -4.14 -8.49 15.94
N THR A 185 -4.44 -9.01 14.75
CA THR A 185 -3.81 -10.20 14.17
C THR A 185 -2.88 -9.80 13.02
N PRO A 186 -1.84 -10.58 12.71
CA PRO A 186 -1.01 -10.34 11.52
C PRO A 186 -1.84 -10.35 10.23
N GLY A 187 -1.53 -9.42 9.33
CA GLY A 187 -2.21 -9.32 8.04
C GLY A 187 -1.89 -8.03 7.30
N LEU A 188 -2.71 -7.77 6.29
CA LEU A 188 -2.63 -6.63 5.39
C LEU A 188 -3.94 -5.82 5.47
N CYS A 189 -3.84 -4.56 5.85
CA CYS A 189 -4.92 -3.60 5.83
C CYS A 189 -5.08 -3.02 4.43
N VAL A 190 -6.28 -3.16 3.89
CA VAL A 190 -6.68 -2.60 2.59
C VAL A 190 -7.89 -1.71 2.79
N GLU A 191 -8.29 -0.96 1.76
CA GLU A 191 -9.46 -0.10 1.86
C GLU A 191 -10.71 -0.93 2.19
N HIS A 192 -11.43 -0.56 3.26
CA HIS A 192 -12.61 -1.28 3.78
C HIS A 192 -12.41 -2.76 4.13
N GLY A 193 -11.16 -3.25 4.18
CA GLY A 193 -10.86 -4.66 4.32
C GLY A 193 -9.63 -4.97 5.15
N PHE A 194 -9.51 -6.24 5.48
CA PHE A 194 -8.34 -6.82 6.11
C PHE A 194 -8.14 -8.25 5.63
N LEU A 195 -6.93 -8.54 5.15
CA LEU A 195 -6.50 -9.87 4.77
C LEU A 195 -5.64 -10.45 5.89
N SER A 196 -6.17 -11.43 6.63
CA SER A 196 -5.41 -12.10 7.68
C SER A 196 -4.39 -13.06 7.09
N GLU A 197 -3.11 -12.71 7.17
CA GLU A 197 -2.01 -13.45 6.54
C GLU A 197 -0.70 -13.16 7.27
N ASN A 198 0.08 -14.21 7.54
CA ASN A 198 1.33 -14.11 8.28
C ASN A 198 2.56 -14.55 7.48
N GLN A 199 2.38 -15.09 6.27
CA GLN A 199 3.51 -15.64 5.52
C GLN A 199 4.35 -14.58 4.80
N TYR A 200 3.82 -13.37 4.60
CA TYR A 200 4.49 -12.26 3.90
C TYR A 200 5.22 -12.72 2.63
N LYS A 201 4.64 -13.68 1.89
CA LYS A 201 5.34 -14.42 0.83
C LYS A 201 5.27 -13.70 -0.52
N TYR A 202 4.26 -12.86 -0.74
CA TYR A 202 3.98 -12.24 -2.04
C TYR A 202 4.45 -10.81 -2.11
N GLN A 203 4.54 -10.28 -3.32
CA GLN A 203 4.82 -8.88 -3.54
C GLN A 203 3.65 -8.06 -3.01
N GLU A 204 3.94 -7.14 -2.10
CA GLU A 204 2.98 -6.23 -1.50
C GLU A 204 3.50 -4.83 -1.81
N ILE A 205 2.76 -4.13 -2.68
CA ILE A 205 3.01 -2.74 -3.01
C ILE A 205 1.73 -1.99 -2.68
N ASP A 206 1.83 -1.11 -1.71
CA ASP A 206 0.72 -0.27 -1.30
C ASP A 206 1.22 1.18 -1.26
N ASP A 207 0.39 2.11 -1.75
CA ASP A 207 0.61 3.54 -1.68
C ASP A 207 -0.57 4.27 -1.01
N VAL A 208 -0.27 5.27 -0.17
CA VAL A 208 -1.27 6.19 0.39
C VAL A 208 -0.83 7.63 0.31
N GLY A 209 -1.79 8.50 0.01
CA GLY A 209 -1.73 9.93 0.27
C GLY A 209 -2.35 10.26 1.63
N ILE A 210 -1.79 11.25 2.31
CA ILE A 210 -2.36 11.85 3.52
C ILE A 210 -2.74 13.28 3.17
N TYR A 211 -4.03 13.57 3.24
CA TYR A 211 -4.58 14.91 3.08
C TYR A 211 -4.87 15.53 4.45
N LEU A 212 -4.47 16.79 4.63
CA LEU A 212 -4.69 17.57 5.84
C LEU A 212 -5.49 18.83 5.46
N PRO A 213 -6.78 18.92 5.81
CA PRO A 213 -7.62 20.07 5.46
C PRO A 213 -7.06 21.42 5.94
N SER A 214 -6.36 21.45 7.08
CA SER A 214 -5.74 22.67 7.61
C SER A 214 -4.45 23.08 6.86
N LEU A 215 -3.87 22.18 6.07
CA LEU A 215 -2.64 22.37 5.29
C LEU A 215 -2.88 21.90 3.84
N PRO A 216 -3.80 22.52 3.09
CA PRO A 216 -4.25 22.01 1.79
C PRO A 216 -3.16 22.04 0.71
N ASP A 217 -2.13 22.87 0.88
CA ASP A 217 -0.98 22.96 -0.04
C ASP A 217 0.09 21.89 0.23
N VAL A 218 -0.08 21.08 1.28
CA VAL A 218 0.87 20.02 1.66
C VAL A 218 0.32 18.68 1.19
N THR A 219 1.12 17.98 0.39
CA THR A 219 0.85 16.58 0.01
C THR A 219 1.90 15.69 0.64
N ILE A 220 1.45 14.65 1.35
CA ILE A 220 2.31 13.63 1.92
C ILE A 220 1.89 12.30 1.31
N SER A 221 2.85 11.56 0.76
CA SER A 221 2.63 10.21 0.25
C SER A 221 3.56 9.23 0.93
N ILE A 222 3.05 8.05 1.26
CA ILE A 222 3.83 6.94 1.82
C ILE A 222 3.63 5.76 0.89
N SER A 223 4.74 5.20 0.43
CA SER A 223 4.78 3.98 -0.36
C SER A 223 5.44 2.88 0.48
N SER A 224 4.83 1.70 0.46
CA SER A 224 5.44 0.47 0.94
C SER A 224 5.60 -0.47 -0.23
N ASN A 225 6.85 -0.89 -0.46
CA ASN A 225 7.18 -1.85 -1.51
C ASN A 225 8.06 -2.93 -0.89
N LYS A 226 7.54 -4.14 -0.82
CA LYS A 226 8.29 -5.28 -0.34
C LYS A 226 9.51 -5.53 -1.23
N ASP A 227 10.64 -5.87 -0.60
CA ASP A 227 11.88 -6.24 -1.27
C ASP A 227 12.43 -5.16 -2.23
N ALA A 228 12.07 -3.88 -2.01
CA ALA A 228 12.59 -2.73 -2.77
C ALA A 228 14.10 -2.46 -2.57
N TYR A 229 14.82 -3.36 -1.89
CA TYR A 229 16.26 -3.28 -1.70
C TYR A 229 16.98 -3.85 -2.93
N GLY A 230 16.94 -3.14 -4.06
CA GLY A 230 17.85 -3.37 -5.18
C GLY A 230 17.17 -3.54 -6.54
N ASP A 231 16.96 -2.40 -7.21
CA ASP A 231 17.09 -2.28 -8.66
C ASP A 231 18.50 -1.78 -8.99
#